data_AF-A0A9E1H920-F1
#
_entry.id   AF-A0A9E1H920-F1
#
_cell.length_a   1.000
_cell.length_b   1.000
_cell.length_c   1.000
_cell.angle_alpha   90.00
_cell.angle_beta   90.00
_cell.angle_gamma   90.00
#
_symmetry.space_group_name_H-M   'P 1'
#
loop_
_entity.id
_entity.type
_entity.pdbx_description
1 polymer ?
#
loop_
_entity_poly.entity_id
_entity_poly.type
_entity_poly.pdbx_seq_one_letter_code
_entity_poly.pdbx_strand_id
1 'polypeptide(L)' 'MMRLWKYVDAKKLDNKSKANIFLIMNIILWSGIAFLLSLIAGVFCGYSAEWVEWTVIITGYAGIGIGFFGGVIYYMRQA' A
#
# COMPACT_ATOMS: atom_id res chain seq x y z
N MET A 1 -10.97 -3.16 7.49
CA MET A 1 -11.76 -2.39 6.51
C MET A 1 -13.11 -1.90 7.07
N MET A 2 -14.08 -2.76 7.42
CA MET A 2 -15.45 -2.31 7.76
C MET A 2 -15.59 -1.31 8.91
N ARG A 3 -14.77 -1.40 9.97
CA ARG A 3 -14.85 -0.45 11.11
C ARG A 3 -14.37 0.96 10.73
N LEU A 4 -13.28 1.08 9.98
CA LEU A 4 -12.75 2.35 9.47
C LEU A 4 -13.74 3.02 8.52
N TRP A 5 -14.37 2.24 7.63
CA TRP A 5 -15.38 2.75 6.70
C TRP A 5 -16.63 3.30 7.41
N LYS A 6 -17.07 2.69 8.53
CA LYS A 6 -18.16 3.25 9.35
C LYS A 6 -17.80 4.61 9.94
N TYR A 7 -16.55 4.83 10.35
CA TYR A 7 -16.10 6.15 10.83
C TYR A 7 -16.00 7.18 9.69
N VAL A 8 -15.58 6.76 8.51
CA VAL A 8 -15.50 7.63 7.32
C VAL A 8 -16.89 8.04 6.83
N ASP A 9 -17.86 7.11 6.81
CA ASP A 9 -19.24 7.39 6.43
C ASP A 9 -19.98 8.23 7.47
N ALA A 10 -19.76 7.97 8.76
CA ALA A 10 -20.34 8.78 9.84
C ALA A 10 -19.94 10.26 9.77
N LYS A 11 -18.78 10.56 9.17
CA LYS A 11 -18.24 11.92 9.04
C LYS A 11 -18.71 12.67 7.80
N LYS A 12 -19.59 12.09 6.95
CA LYS A 12 -20.01 12.65 5.64
C LYS A 12 -18.83 13.22 4.85
N LEU A 13 -17.73 12.48 4.76
CA LEU A 13 -16.55 12.92 4.01
C LEU A 13 -16.87 13.02 2.52
N ASP A 14 -16.40 14.11 1.90
CA ASP A 14 -16.46 14.32 0.46
C ASP A 14 -15.81 13.15 -0.30
N ASN A 15 -16.31 12.86 -1.50
CA ASN A 15 -15.86 11.73 -2.32
C ASN A 15 -14.35 11.79 -2.61
N LYS A 16 -13.79 13.00 -2.74
CA LYS A 16 -12.35 13.23 -2.91
C LYS A 16 -11.55 12.80 -1.68
N SER A 17 -12.05 13.10 -0.48
CA SER A 17 -11.41 12.70 0.78
C SER A 17 -11.48 11.18 0.98
N LYS A 18 -12.59 10.54 0.61
CA LYS A 18 -12.69 9.07 0.63
C LYS A 18 -11.70 8.41 -0.32
N ALA A 19 -11.53 8.96 -1.54
CA ALA A 19 -10.55 8.49 -2.51
C ALA A 19 -9.11 8.57 -1.97
N ASN A 20 -8.76 9.70 -1.36
CA ASN A 20 -7.43 9.88 -0.76
C ASN A 20 -7.16 8.90 0.38
N ILE A 21 -8.13 8.67 1.26
CA ILE A 21 -8.00 7.70 2.36
C ILE A 21 -7.82 6.28 1.81
N PHE A 22 -8.59 5.91 0.78
CA PHE A 22 -8.45 4.62 0.12
C PHE A 22 -7.06 4.46 -0.52
N LEU A 23 -6.58 5.47 -1.24
CA LEU A 23 -5.25 5.45 -1.86
C LEU A 23 -4.14 5.28 -0.82
N ILE A 24 -4.17 6.05 0.26
CA ILE A 24 -3.18 5.95 1.34
C ILE A 24 -3.21 4.55 1.97
N MET A 25 -4.40 4.01 2.25
CA MET A 25 -4.52 2.65 2.77
C MET A 25 -4.00 1.61 1.78
N ASN A 26 -4.26 1.77 0.49
CA ASN A 26 -3.81 0.84 -0.54
C ASN A 26 -2.28 0.84 -0.65
N ILE A 27 -1.65 2.02 -0.63
CA ILE A 27 -0.18 2.16 -0.61
C ILE A 27 0.41 1.45 0.61
N ILE A 28 -0.09 1.74 1.81
CA ILE A 28 0.42 1.13 3.05
C ILE A 28 0.29 -0.40 3.02
N LEU A 29 -0.83 -0.90 2.50
CA LEU A 29 -1.10 -2.34 2.42
C LEU A 29 -0.14 -3.03 1.43
N TRP A 30 0.06 -2.47 0.24
CA TRP A 30 0.98 -3.03 -0.76
C TRP A 30 2.45 -2.90 -0.35
N SER A 31 2.86 -1.78 0.25
CA SER A 31 4.19 -1.64 0.85
C SER A 31 4.40 -2.66 1.97
N GLY A 32 3.42 -2.84 2.86
CA GLY A 32 3.50 -3.81 3.96
C GLY A 32 3.64 -5.25 3.46
N ILE A 33 2.89 -5.64 2.43
CA ILE A 33 2.99 -6.97 1.82
C ILE A 33 4.38 -7.19 1.21
N ALA A 34 4.88 -6.23 0.43
CA ALA A 34 6.19 -6.32 -0.20
C ALA A 34 7.32 -6.42 0.83
N PHE A 35 7.23 -5.66 1.93
CA PHE A 35 8.17 -5.70 3.03
C PHE A 35 8.15 -7.05 3.77
N LEU A 36 6.97 -7.62 4.03
CA LEU A 36 6.89 -8.94 4.66
C LEU A 36 7.47 -10.04 3.75
N LEU A 37 7.21 -9.97 2.45
CA LEU A 37 7.77 -10.91 1.49
C LEU A 37 9.29 -10.80 1.40
N SER A 38 9.86 -9.58 1.43
CA SER A 38 11.31 -9.38 1.42
C SER A 38 11.97 -9.83 2.73
N LEU A 39 11.29 -9.72 3.87
CA LEU A 39 11.76 -10.30 5.13
C LEU A 39 11.79 -11.84 5.06
N ILE A 40 10.72 -12.46 4.56
CA ILE A 40 10.66 -13.92 4.39
C ILE A 40 11.77 -14.39 3.45
N ALA A 41 11.96 -13.70 2.31
CA ALA A 41 13.04 -14.03 1.38
C ALA A 41 14.44 -13.82 2.01
N GLY A 42 14.59 -12.82 2.89
CA GLY A 42 15.84 -12.57 3.63
C GLY A 42 16.22 -13.71 4.59
N VAL A 43 15.24 -14.47 5.09
CA VAL A 43 15.51 -15.69 5.89
C VAL A 43 16.21 -16.76 5.06
N PHE A 44 15.89 -16.86 3.76
CA PHE A 44 16.47 -17.87 2.87
C PHE A 44 17.76 -17.41 2.19
N CYS A 45 17.87 -16.12 1.85
CA CYS A 45 19.00 -15.55 1.13
C CYS A 45 20.09 -14.93 2.04
N GLY A 46 19.78 -14.74 3.33
CA GLY A 46 20.66 -14.08 4.30
C GLY A 46 20.48 -12.56 4.31
N TYR A 47 20.55 -11.96 5.49
CA TYR A 47 20.49 -10.51 5.66
C TYR A 47 21.87 -9.89 5.48
N SER A 48 22.02 -9.04 4.46
CA SER A 48 23.20 -8.22 4.20
C SER A 48 22.81 -6.75 4.04
N ALA A 49 23.78 -5.83 4.03
CA ALA A 49 23.50 -4.41 3.73
C ALA A 49 22.86 -4.24 2.35
N GLU A 50 23.34 -5.01 1.37
CA GLU A 50 22.75 -5.07 0.02
C GLU A 50 21.30 -5.57 0.05
N TRP A 51 20.99 -6.59 0.86
CA TRP A 51 19.62 -7.10 1.01
C TRP A 51 18.66 -6.05 1.58
N VAL A 52 19.14 -5.22 2.51
CA VAL A 52 18.36 -4.11 3.08
C VAL A 52 18.07 -3.07 2.00
N GLU A 53 19.03 -2.72 1.15
CA GLU A 53 18.81 -1.81 0.02
C GLU A 53 17.75 -2.35 -0.95
N TRP A 54 17.87 -3.62 -1.36
CA TRP A 54 16.88 -4.28 -2.22
C TRP A 54 15.49 -4.32 -1.59
N THR A 55 15.41 -4.60 -0.28
CA THR A 55 14.15 -4.61 0.47
C THR A 55 13.47 -3.25 0.43
N VAL A 56 14.22 -2.16 0.64
CA VAL A 56 13.69 -0.79 0.60
C VAL A 56 13.21 -0.45 -0.81
N ILE A 57 13.99 -0.79 -1.84
CA ILE A 57 13.66 -0.58 -3.25
C ILE A 57 12.36 -1.30 -3.60
N ILE A 58 12.27 -2.61 -3.35
CA ILE A 58 11.09 -3.42 -3.65
C ILE A 58 9.85 -2.90 -2.93
N THR A 59 9.99 -2.57 -1.64
CA THR A 59 8.89 -2.02 -0.83
C THR A 59 8.40 -0.69 -1.39
N GLY A 60 9.30 0.22 -1.75
CA GLY A 60 8.97 1.52 -2.34
C GLY A 60 8.27 1.39 -3.69
N TYR A 61 8.78 0.54 -4.57
CA TYR A 61 8.18 0.31 -5.89
C TYR A 61 6.83 -0.39 -5.81
N ALA A 62 6.63 -1.32 -4.88
CA ALA A 62 5.33 -1.95 -4.67
C ALA A 62 4.28 -0.95 -4.16
N GLY A 63 4.67 -0.07 -3.23
CA GLY A 63 3.81 0.98 -2.69
C GLY A 63 3.37 1.99 -3.75
N ILE A 64 4.29 2.47 -4.58
CA ILE A 64 3.97 3.46 -5.63
C ILE A 64 3.34 2.79 -6.85
N GLY A 65 3.94 1.72 -7.38
CA GLY A 65 3.47 1.04 -8.57
C GLY A 65 2.10 0.41 -8.39
N ILE A 66 2.01 -0.59 -7.50
CA ILE A 66 0.77 -1.34 -7.32
C ILE A 66 -0.18 -0.59 -6.38
N GLY A 67 0.35 -0.03 -5.29
CA GLY A 67 -0.46 0.68 -4.29
C GLY A 67 -1.07 1.98 -4.80
N PHE A 68 -0.25 2.92 -5.28
CA PHE A 68 -0.72 4.23 -5.73
C PHE A 68 -1.35 4.16 -7.13
N PHE A 69 -0.60 3.77 -8.17
CA PHE A 69 -1.15 3.75 -9.53
C PHE A 69 -2.28 2.74 -9.71
N GLY A 70 -2.16 1.54 -9.12
CA GLY A 70 -3.26 0.56 -9.12
C GLY A 70 -4.51 1.08 -8.41
N GLY A 71 -4.33 1.80 -7.30
CA GLY A 71 -5.43 2.43 -6.58
C GLY A 71 -6.12 3.55 -7.39
N VAL A 72 -5.34 4.36 -8.12
CA VAL A 72 -5.87 5.43 -9.00
C VAL A 72 -6.66 4.82 -10.16
N ILE A 73 -6.13 3.79 -10.84
CA ILE A 73 -6.82 3.11 -11.94
C ILE A 73 -8.13 2.49 -11.47
N TYR A 74 -8.13 1.84 -10.29
CA TYR A 74 -9.35 1.30 -9.69
C TYR A 74 -10.41 2.38 -9.48
N TYR A 75 -10.01 3.56 -9.00
CA TYR A 75 -10.92 4.68 -8.79
C TYR A 75 -11.42 5.27 -10.11
N MET A 76 -10.56 5.46 -11.12
CA MET A 76 -10.97 5.94 -12.44
C MET A 76 -11.96 5.00 -13.14
N ARG A 77 -11.89 3.70 -12.86
CA ARG A 77 -12.82 2.70 -13.41
C ARG A 77 -14.19 2.70 -12.72
N GLN A 78 -14.31 3.35 -11.56
CA GLN A 78 -15.57 3.47 -10.80
C GLN A 78 -16.19 4.87 -10.87
N ALA A 79 -15.51 5.83 -11.49
CA ALA A 79 -16.04 7.14 -11.85
C ALA A 79 -16.87 7.05 -13.15
#